data_AF-A0A947N616-F1
#
_entry.id   AF-A0A947N616-F1
#
_cell.length_a   1.000
_cell.length_b   1.000
_cell.length_c   1.000
_cell.angle_alpha   90.00
_cell.angle_beta   90.00
_cell.angle_gamma   90.00
#
_symmetry.space_group_name_H-M   'P 1'
#
loop_
_entity.id
_entity.type
_entity.pdbx_description
1 polymer ?
#
loop_
_entity_poly.entity_id
_entity_poly.type
_entity_poly.pdbx_seq_one_letter_code
_entity_poly.pdbx_strand_id
1 'polypeptide(L)'
;MSIDIFPDFQALDVVYVPHWMGQIALPVDKRDETEFQSVNGNYRLLMVSPSKYGLPYGVYPRLLIIYLATMAKITKRLNIQLGTSQTSFLKSLGRSSTGGAKGSIDAIKMQAMRLFSTAMYYEQINDNGYQWINYALSDEGTFMWTVRIPLNLISRTA
;
A
#
# COMPACT_ATOMS: atom_id res chain seq x y z
N MET A 1 -15.10 -16.69 16.71
CA MET A 1 -15.74 -16.25 15.45
C MET A 1 -15.21 -14.84 15.17
N SER A 2 -14.10 -14.72 14.44
CA SER A 2 -13.51 -13.40 14.17
C SER A 2 -14.34 -12.71 13.12
N ILE A 3 -15.06 -11.66 13.51
CA ILE A 3 -15.58 -10.70 12.53
C ILE A 3 -14.34 -10.07 11.91
N ASP A 4 -14.10 -10.42 10.65
CA ASP A 4 -13.17 -9.72 9.79
C ASP A 4 -13.78 -8.35 9.50
N ILE A 5 -13.43 -7.38 10.35
CA ILE A 5 -13.91 -6.01 10.22
C ILE A 5 -13.17 -5.41 9.02
N PHE A 6 -13.83 -5.42 7.86
CA PHE A 6 -13.51 -4.55 6.74
C PHE A 6 -14.39 -3.30 6.90
N PRO A 7 -13.92 -2.25 7.60
CA PRO A 7 -14.76 -1.10 7.89
C PRO A 7 -14.97 -0.28 6.62
N ASP A 8 -16.11 0.39 6.57
CA ASP A 8 -16.26 1.50 5.63
C ASP A 8 -15.27 2.59 6.02
N PHE A 9 -14.29 2.85 5.15
CA PHE A 9 -13.22 3.80 5.42
C PHE A 9 -13.76 5.23 5.51
N GLN A 10 -14.90 5.50 4.85
CA GLN A 10 -15.59 6.79 4.94
C GLN A 10 -16.26 7.02 6.30
N ALA A 11 -16.56 5.95 7.05
CA ALA A 11 -17.22 6.04 8.34
C ALA A 11 -16.23 6.23 9.51
N LEU A 12 -14.93 6.32 9.23
CA LEU A 12 -13.90 6.53 10.25
C LEU A 12 -13.76 8.02 10.58
N ASP A 13 -13.87 8.38 11.86
CA ASP A 13 -13.62 9.74 12.35
C ASP A 13 -12.15 10.16 12.24
N VAL A 14 -11.23 9.18 12.33
CA VAL A 14 -9.78 9.40 12.33
C VAL A 14 -9.10 8.37 11.43
N VAL A 15 -8.20 8.85 10.59
CA VAL A 15 -7.31 8.03 9.76
C VAL A 15 -5.85 8.24 10.15
N TYR A 16 -5.04 7.22 10.00
CA TYR A 16 -3.62 7.26 10.32
C TYR A 16 -2.78 7.18 9.06
N VAL A 17 -1.75 8.03 9.01
CA VAL A 17 -0.80 8.09 7.91
C VAL A 17 0.60 7.79 8.48
N PRO A 18 1.43 6.99 7.79
CA PRO A 18 2.83 6.82 8.19
C PRO A 18 3.55 8.17 8.25
N HIS A 19 4.39 8.34 9.27
CA HIS A 19 5.10 9.60 9.52
C HIS A 19 5.84 10.14 8.28
N TRP A 20 6.54 9.27 7.57
CA TRP A 20 7.31 9.65 6.37
C TRP A 20 6.46 10.29 5.27
N MET A 21 5.18 9.91 5.11
CA MET A 21 4.32 10.49 4.06
C MET A 21 3.99 11.97 4.32
N GLY A 22 4.12 12.44 5.56
CA GLY A 22 4.01 13.86 5.89
C GLY A 22 5.27 14.66 5.53
N GLN A 23 6.38 13.99 5.25
CA GLN A 23 7.67 14.61 4.95
C GLN A 23 8.06 14.46 3.48
N ILE A 24 7.69 13.35 2.84
CA ILE A 24 8.12 13.05 1.48
C ILE A 24 7.05 12.31 0.69
N ALA A 25 6.88 12.71 -0.58
CA ALA A 25 5.83 12.21 -1.44
C ALA A 25 6.28 11.03 -2.31
N LEU A 26 5.36 10.08 -2.53
CA LEU A 26 5.46 9.06 -3.58
C LEU A 26 5.38 9.68 -4.99
N PRO A 27 5.90 9.00 -6.02
CA PRO A 27 5.76 9.42 -7.42
C PRO A 27 4.32 9.82 -7.77
N VAL A 28 4.14 10.99 -8.38
CA VAL A 28 2.83 11.48 -8.82
C VAL A 28 2.40 10.76 -10.09
N ASP A 29 3.30 10.64 -11.05
CA ASP A 29 3.05 10.08 -12.37
C ASP A 29 3.83 8.78 -12.60
N LYS A 30 3.44 8.07 -13.67
CA LYS A 30 4.13 6.86 -14.10
C LYS A 30 5.59 7.18 -14.40
N ARG A 31 6.45 6.30 -13.91
CA ARG A 31 7.89 6.27 -14.17
C ARG A 31 8.23 4.99 -14.93
N ASP A 32 9.14 5.09 -15.87
CA ASP A 32 9.65 3.95 -16.65
C ASP A 32 10.92 3.37 -16.00
N GLU A 33 11.52 4.13 -15.08
CA GLU A 33 12.64 3.73 -14.25
C GLU A 33 12.23 2.64 -13.24
N THR A 34 13.21 1.81 -12.84
CA THR A 34 13.06 0.81 -11.78
C THR A 34 13.42 1.36 -10.41
N GLU A 35 14.11 2.50 -10.38
CA GLU A 35 14.54 3.18 -9.17
C GLU A 35 13.96 4.58 -9.15
N PHE A 36 13.55 5.03 -7.97
CA PHE A 36 13.08 6.38 -7.75
C PHE A 36 13.65 6.93 -6.46
N GLN A 37 14.11 8.17 -6.54
CA GLN A 37 14.58 8.92 -5.38
C GLN A 37 13.82 10.24 -5.28
N SER A 38 13.39 10.56 -4.07
CA SER A 38 12.88 11.87 -3.71
C SER A 38 13.69 12.41 -2.53
N VAL A 39 13.81 13.73 -2.47
CA VAL A 39 14.53 14.44 -1.41
C VAL A 39 13.69 15.63 -0.98
N ASN A 40 13.49 15.79 0.33
CA ASN A 40 12.89 16.97 0.91
C ASN A 40 13.70 17.41 2.14
N GLY A 41 14.57 18.40 1.96
CA GLY A 41 15.54 18.80 2.99
C GLY A 41 16.40 17.60 3.42
N ASN A 42 16.32 17.27 4.71
CA ASN A 42 17.06 16.17 5.33
C ASN A 42 16.41 14.80 5.17
N TYR A 43 15.28 14.72 4.49
CA TYR A 43 14.54 13.48 4.27
C TYR A 43 14.79 12.94 2.86
N ARG A 44 15.02 11.63 2.76
CA ARG A 44 15.13 10.94 1.47
C ARG A 44 14.22 9.72 1.43
N LEU A 45 13.65 9.48 0.26
CA LEU A 45 12.88 8.27 -0.05
C LEU A 45 13.51 7.64 -1.28
N LEU A 46 14.03 6.42 -1.12
CA LEU A 46 14.51 5.59 -2.20
C LEU A 46 13.53 4.43 -2.39
N MET A 47 13.20 4.14 -3.65
CA MET A 47 12.29 3.09 -4.04
C MET A 47 12.92 2.27 -5.14
N VAL A 48 12.88 0.95 -5.01
CA VAL A 48 13.39 0.02 -6.02
C VAL A 48 12.30 -1.00 -6.33
N SER A 49 11.92 -1.09 -7.60
CA SER A 49 10.87 -1.99 -8.08
C SER A 49 11.38 -2.86 -9.22
N PRO A 50 11.02 -4.16 -9.28
CA PRO A 50 11.24 -4.98 -10.45
C PRO A 50 10.57 -4.36 -11.69
N SER A 51 11.29 -4.36 -12.82
CA SER A 51 10.81 -3.80 -14.10
C SER A 51 9.48 -4.39 -14.58
N LYS A 52 9.23 -5.67 -14.25
CA LYS A 52 7.97 -6.39 -14.54
C LYS A 52 6.73 -5.66 -13.98
N TYR A 53 6.84 -5.05 -12.81
CA TYR A 53 5.72 -4.34 -12.16
C TYR A 53 5.84 -2.84 -12.35
N GLY A 54 7.05 -2.31 -12.17
CA GLY A 54 7.35 -0.87 -12.17
C GLY A 54 6.97 -0.17 -10.86
N LEU A 55 7.45 1.06 -10.70
CA LEU A 55 7.24 1.83 -9.47
C LEU A 55 5.75 2.17 -9.24
N PRO A 56 5.27 2.21 -7.99
CA PRO A 56 3.93 2.67 -7.66
C PRO A 56 3.85 4.19 -7.80
N TYR A 57 2.71 4.68 -8.30
CA TYR A 57 2.50 6.10 -8.51
C TYR A 57 1.03 6.49 -8.36
N GLY A 58 0.81 7.80 -8.18
CA GLY A 58 -0.52 8.38 -8.13
C GLY A 58 -1.26 8.06 -6.85
N VAL A 59 -2.58 8.05 -6.93
CA VAL A 59 -3.44 8.10 -5.74
C VAL A 59 -3.67 6.74 -5.07
N TYR A 60 -3.75 5.65 -5.84
CA TYR A 60 -4.08 4.33 -5.28
C TYR A 60 -3.01 3.79 -4.32
N PRO A 61 -1.70 3.88 -4.61
CA PRO A 61 -0.68 3.44 -3.64
C PRO A 61 -0.77 4.20 -2.31
N ARG A 62 -0.99 5.51 -2.36
CA ARG A 62 -1.13 6.35 -1.16
C ARG A 62 -2.33 5.91 -0.32
N LEU A 63 -3.48 5.70 -0.96
CA LEU A 63 -4.68 5.24 -0.26
C LEU A 63 -4.50 3.84 0.33
N LEU A 64 -3.81 2.93 -0.36
CA LEU A 64 -3.48 1.60 0.16
C LEU A 64 -2.61 1.71 1.42
N ILE A 65 -1.56 2.52 1.40
CA ILE A 65 -0.68 2.70 2.56
C ILE A 65 -1.44 3.31 3.75
N ILE A 66 -2.25 4.33 3.51
CA ILE A 66 -3.07 4.97 4.54
C ILE A 66 -4.07 3.97 5.13
N TYR A 67 -4.74 3.19 4.28
CA TYR A 67 -5.66 2.14 4.72
C TYR A 67 -4.93 1.12 5.60
N LEU A 68 -3.80 0.58 5.15
CA LEU A 68 -3.02 -0.41 5.89
C LEU A 68 -2.54 0.14 7.25
N ALA A 69 -1.99 1.35 7.27
CA ALA A 69 -1.53 1.99 8.50
C ALA A 69 -2.68 2.21 9.48
N THR A 70 -3.84 2.67 8.98
CA THR A 70 -5.05 2.88 9.77
C THR A 70 -5.56 1.57 10.36
N MET A 71 -5.70 0.54 9.53
CA MET A 71 -6.20 -0.77 9.98
C MET A 71 -5.24 -1.44 10.94
N ALA A 72 -3.93 -1.40 10.70
CA ALA A 72 -2.93 -1.91 11.63
C ALA A 72 -3.00 -1.20 12.98
N LYS A 73 -3.21 0.14 12.99
CA LYS A 73 -3.30 0.91 14.23
C LYS A 73 -4.60 0.66 15.00
N ILE A 74 -5.74 0.58 14.32
CA ILE A 74 -7.05 0.37 14.91
C ILE A 74 -7.20 -1.07 15.39
N THR A 75 -6.93 -2.05 14.53
CA THR A 75 -7.14 -3.47 14.84
C THR A 75 -6.02 -4.08 15.67
N LYS A 76 -4.84 -3.43 15.73
CA LYS A 76 -3.61 -3.94 16.35
C LYS A 76 -3.15 -5.27 15.72
N ARG A 77 -3.40 -5.47 14.43
CA ARG A 77 -3.02 -6.68 13.68
C ARG A 77 -2.03 -6.36 12.57
N LEU A 78 -1.17 -7.32 12.27
CA LEU A 78 -0.26 -7.26 11.11
C LEU A 78 -0.93 -7.81 9.85
N ASN A 79 -1.84 -8.78 9.99
CA ASN A 79 -2.63 -9.30 8.89
C ASN A 79 -3.87 -8.42 8.67
N ILE A 80 -3.85 -7.63 7.61
CA ILE A 80 -4.91 -6.70 7.24
C ILE A 80 -5.61 -7.18 5.97
N GLN A 81 -6.92 -7.34 6.07
CA GLN A 81 -7.75 -7.67 4.90
C GLN A 81 -8.09 -6.40 4.10
N LEU A 82 -7.92 -6.48 2.78
CA LEU A 82 -8.30 -5.43 1.84
C LEU A 82 -9.74 -5.61 1.29
N GLY A 83 -10.56 -6.40 1.97
CA GLY A 83 -11.95 -6.68 1.60
C GLY A 83 -12.10 -7.84 0.60
N THR A 84 -13.35 -8.20 0.31
CA THR A 84 -13.70 -9.38 -0.50
C THR A 84 -13.48 -9.19 -2.01
N SER A 85 -13.36 -7.94 -2.47
CA SER A 85 -13.10 -7.61 -3.87
C SER A 85 -12.52 -6.20 -4.04
N GLN A 86 -11.89 -5.94 -5.18
CA GLN A 86 -11.42 -4.59 -5.58
C GLN A 86 -12.55 -3.56 -5.55
N THR A 87 -13.75 -3.96 -5.98
CA THR A 87 -14.95 -3.12 -5.93
C THR A 87 -15.35 -2.79 -4.50
N SER A 88 -15.32 -3.77 -3.59
CA SER A 88 -15.59 -3.54 -2.17
C SER A 88 -14.60 -2.53 -1.58
N PHE A 89 -13.33 -2.65 -1.95
CA PHE A 89 -12.29 -1.74 -1.48
C PHE A 89 -12.44 -0.32 -2.03
N LEU A 90 -12.72 -0.18 -3.33
CA LEU A 90 -12.98 1.14 -3.91
C LEU A 90 -14.21 1.80 -3.29
N LYS A 91 -15.27 1.03 -3.04
CA LYS A 91 -16.48 1.52 -2.39
C LYS A 91 -16.21 2.00 -0.97
N SER A 92 -15.44 1.27 -0.16
CA SER A 92 -15.10 1.73 1.19
C SER A 92 -14.26 3.01 1.17
N LEU A 93 -13.49 3.25 0.11
CA LEU A 93 -12.78 4.50 -0.13
C LEU A 93 -13.65 5.62 -0.73
N GLY A 94 -14.95 5.40 -0.94
CA GLY A 94 -15.85 6.37 -1.55
C GLY A 94 -15.69 6.54 -3.06
N ARG A 95 -15.10 5.55 -3.74
CA ARG A 95 -14.77 5.64 -5.16
C ARG A 95 -15.62 4.72 -6.00
N SER A 96 -16.07 5.26 -7.13
CA SER A 96 -16.80 4.48 -8.14
C SER A 96 -15.89 3.41 -8.74
N SER A 97 -16.40 2.18 -8.78
CA SER A 97 -15.77 1.05 -9.46
C SER A 97 -16.17 1.04 -10.93
N THR A 98 -15.26 1.43 -11.82
CA THR A 98 -15.45 1.39 -13.27
C THR A 98 -14.62 0.27 -13.87
N GLY A 99 -15.19 -0.45 -14.83
CA GLY A 99 -14.52 -1.51 -15.58
C GLY A 99 -13.82 -1.00 -16.84
N GLY A 100 -13.20 -1.92 -17.58
CA GLY A 100 -12.48 -1.65 -18.82
C GLY A 100 -11.01 -1.26 -18.61
N ALA A 101 -10.24 -1.18 -19.69
CA ALA A 101 -8.77 -1.04 -19.65
C ALA A 101 -8.24 0.21 -18.92
N LYS A 102 -9.09 1.24 -18.72
CA LYS A 102 -8.78 2.46 -17.94
C LYS A 102 -9.65 2.59 -16.68
N GLY A 103 -10.34 1.53 -16.31
CA GLY A 103 -11.23 1.47 -15.16
C GLY A 103 -10.48 1.55 -13.83
N SER A 104 -11.17 2.02 -12.79
CA SER A 104 -10.60 2.13 -11.45
C SER A 104 -10.24 0.77 -10.84
N ILE A 105 -10.93 -0.30 -11.24
CA ILE A 105 -10.71 -1.69 -10.80
C ILE A 105 -9.33 -2.20 -11.24
N ASP A 106 -9.01 -2.09 -12.52
CA ASP A 106 -7.70 -2.52 -13.03
C ASP A 106 -6.58 -1.61 -12.53
N ALA A 107 -6.85 -0.30 -12.44
CA ALA A 107 -5.87 0.66 -11.94
C ALA A 107 -5.45 0.37 -10.50
N ILE A 108 -6.40 0.10 -9.59
CA ILE A 108 -6.06 -0.23 -8.20
C ILE A 108 -5.32 -1.56 -8.09
N LYS A 109 -5.74 -2.57 -8.86
CA LYS A 109 -5.05 -3.87 -8.91
C LYS A 109 -3.59 -3.71 -9.34
N MET A 110 -3.35 -2.99 -10.44
CA MET A 110 -2.00 -2.73 -10.95
C MET A 110 -1.16 -1.94 -9.95
N GLN A 111 -1.72 -0.88 -9.37
CA GLN A 111 -0.99 -0.06 -8.39
C GLN A 111 -0.69 -0.80 -7.10
N ALA A 112 -1.58 -1.69 -6.66
CA ALA A 112 -1.29 -2.54 -5.52
C ALA A 112 -0.15 -3.53 -5.80
N MET A 113 -0.16 -4.18 -6.97
CA MET A 113 0.94 -5.07 -7.36
C MET A 113 2.29 -4.33 -7.43
N ARG A 114 2.30 -3.10 -7.98
CA ARG A 114 3.48 -2.21 -7.98
C ARG A 114 3.94 -1.91 -6.56
N LEU A 115 3.01 -1.50 -5.71
CA LEU A 115 3.30 -1.10 -4.34
C LEU A 115 3.91 -2.25 -3.52
N PHE A 116 3.28 -3.43 -3.54
CA PHE A 116 3.73 -4.58 -2.74
C PHE A 116 4.96 -5.29 -3.30
N SER A 117 5.34 -5.01 -4.55
CA SER A 117 6.60 -5.51 -5.14
C SER A 117 7.76 -4.53 -5.03
N THR A 118 7.53 -3.33 -4.49
CA THR A 118 8.55 -2.28 -4.38
C THR A 118 9.18 -2.30 -3.00
N ALA A 119 10.52 -2.32 -2.96
CA ALA A 119 11.28 -2.05 -1.74
C ALA A 119 11.38 -0.53 -1.53
N MET A 120 11.07 -0.05 -0.33
CA MET A 120 11.14 1.36 0.03
C MET A 120 12.07 1.59 1.22
N TYR A 121 12.92 2.60 1.09
CA TYR A 121 13.89 3.02 2.08
C TYR A 121 13.64 4.49 2.38
N TYR A 122 13.34 4.79 3.64
CA TYR A 122 13.20 6.16 4.10
C TYR A 122 14.40 6.51 4.98
N GLU A 123 14.99 7.66 4.72
CA GLU A 123 16.18 8.12 5.40
C GLU A 123 15.96 9.51 5.97
N GLN A 124 16.47 9.72 7.18
CA GLN A 124 16.61 11.04 7.79
C GLN A 124 18.08 11.29 8.10
N ILE A 125 18.60 12.38 7.56
CA ILE A 125 19.97 12.81 7.77
C ILE A 125 19.96 13.88 8.84
N ASN A 126 20.70 13.67 9.92
CA ASN A 126 20.91 14.70 10.93
C ASN A 126 22.40 14.97 11.07
N ASP A 127 22.75 16.14 11.60
CA ASP A 127 24.16 16.53 11.80
C ASP A 127 24.93 15.54 12.71
N ASN A 128 24.20 14.77 13.53
CA ASN A 128 24.73 13.77 14.46
C ASN A 128 24.58 12.31 13.98
N GLY A 129 24.12 12.04 12.75
CA GLY A 129 24.06 10.67 12.22
C GLY A 129 23.07 10.39 11.09
N TYR A 130 23.18 9.19 10.53
CA TYR A 130 22.32 8.66 9.47
C TYR A 130 21.32 7.67 10.05
N GLN A 131 20.01 7.89 9.83
CA GLN A 131 18.98 6.92 10.19
C GLN A 131 18.27 6.45 8.91
N TRP A 132 18.15 5.12 8.75
CA TRP A 132 17.34 4.52 7.70
C TRP A 132 16.27 3.61 8.30
N ILE A 133 15.10 3.57 7.66
CA ILE A 133 14.01 2.63 7.97
C ILE A 133 13.63 1.92 6.67
N ASN A 134 13.69 0.59 6.69
CA ASN A 134 13.18 -0.24 5.62
C ASN A 134 11.66 -0.36 5.79
N TYR A 135 10.90 0.24 4.89
CA TYR A 135 9.45 0.06 4.82
C TYR A 135 9.14 -1.12 3.93
N ALA A 136 9.35 -2.33 4.46
CA ALA A 136 8.71 -3.51 3.89
C ALA A 136 7.20 -3.36 4.13
N LEU A 137 6.45 -3.00 3.07
CA LEU A 137 4.99 -2.92 3.18
C LEU A 137 4.35 -4.30 3.38
N SER A 138 5.09 -5.37 3.08
CA SER A 138 4.68 -6.76 3.22
C SER A 138 5.92 -7.66 3.13
N ASP A 139 6.14 -8.49 4.16
CA ASP A 139 7.14 -9.58 4.10
C ASP A 139 6.61 -10.75 3.24
N GLU A 140 5.29 -10.95 3.23
CA GLU A 140 4.56 -11.88 2.37
C GLU A 140 3.21 -11.27 1.96
N GLY A 141 2.89 -11.33 0.66
CA GLY A 141 1.68 -10.72 0.10
C GLY A 141 0.93 -11.67 -0.82
N THR A 142 -0.23 -12.17 -0.38
CA THR A 142 -1.14 -12.95 -1.24
C THR A 142 -2.24 -12.06 -1.78
N PHE A 143 -2.22 -11.79 -3.09
CA PHE A 143 -3.26 -11.04 -3.76
C PHE A 143 -4.41 -11.95 -4.21
N MET A 144 -5.45 -12.09 -3.37
CA MET A 144 -6.60 -12.95 -3.66
C MET A 144 -7.63 -12.34 -4.62
N TRP A 145 -7.42 -11.10 -5.09
CA TRP A 145 -8.35 -10.43 -6.01
C TRP A 145 -8.42 -11.05 -7.44
N THR A 146 -7.85 -12.23 -7.64
CA THR A 146 -7.85 -12.95 -8.93
C THR A 146 -8.45 -14.35 -8.86
N VAL A 147 -8.81 -14.87 -7.68
CA VAL A 147 -9.18 -16.29 -7.54
C VAL A 147 -10.67 -16.44 -7.27
N ARG A 148 -11.38 -17.03 -8.24
CA ARG A 148 -12.78 -17.47 -8.13
C ARG A 148 -12.86 -18.88 -7.51
N ILE A 149 -12.11 -19.15 -6.44
CA ILE A 149 -12.05 -20.44 -5.74
C ILE A 149 -11.82 -20.17 -4.24
N PRO A 150 -12.60 -20.80 -3.34
CA PRO A 150 -12.41 -20.66 -1.90
C PRO A 150 -11.16 -21.45 -1.47
N LEU A 151 -10.22 -20.83 -0.77
CA LEU A 151 -9.09 -21.58 -0.24
C LEU A 151 -8.74 -21.15 1.19
N ASN A 152 -8.96 -22.10 2.09
CA ASN A 152 -8.39 -22.15 3.42
C ASN A 152 -6.86 -22.22 3.30
N LEU A 153 -6.14 -21.37 4.04
CA LEU A 153 -4.69 -21.48 4.20
C LEU A 153 -4.38 -21.47 5.69
N ILE A 154 -4.03 -22.65 6.19
CA ILE A 154 -3.43 -22.89 7.50
C ILE A 154 -1.93 -22.69 7.31
N SER A 155 -1.32 -21.68 7.93
CA SER A 155 0.12 -21.66 8.11
C SER A 155 0.44 -22.34 9.44
N ARG A 156 1.06 -23.53 9.34
CA ARG A 156 1.89 -24.08 10.41
C ARG A 156 3.28 -23.48 10.21
N THR A 157 3.88 -22.98 11.28
CA THR A 157 5.33 -22.92 11.41
C THR A 157 5.72 -23.29 12.83
N ALA A 158 6.76 -24.12 12.90
CA ALA A 158 7.58 -24.34 14.09
C ALA A 158 8.41 -23.08 14.39
#